data_AF-A0A0Q4I9C7-F1
#
_entry.id   AF-A0A0Q4I9C7-F1
#
_cell.length_a   1.000
_cell.length_b   1.000
_cell.length_c   1.000
_cell.angle_alpha   90.00
_cell.angle_beta   90.00
_cell.angle_gamma   90.00
#
_symmetry.space_group_name_H-M   'P 1'
#
loop_
_entity.id
_entity.type
_entity.pdbx_description
1 polymer ?
#
loop_
_entity_poly.entity_id
_entity_poly.type
_entity_poly.pdbx_seq_one_letter_code
_entity_poly.pdbx_strand_id
1 'polypeptide(L)'
;MTRSTATKWIVPGFTYLGMRFVNGQTLFHPGPNGETAGVTFIAPRDGDYRFVGKFQITARCGNGIIAEANGIRAPLVDGDLPFSFTKRLSRGETASFVVDPNRDAGCDETSIELTVDRQ
;
A
#
# COMPACT_ATOMS: atom_id res chain seq x y z
N MET A 1 -28.62 -3.69 -8.19
CA MET A 1 -27.20 -3.92 -7.85
C MET A 1 -26.35 -3.32 -8.95
N THR A 2 -25.86 -2.10 -8.75
CA THR A 2 -25.10 -1.37 -9.78
C THR A 2 -23.62 -1.56 -9.48
N ARG A 3 -22.93 -2.38 -10.28
CA ARG A 3 -21.47 -2.41 -10.33
C ARG A 3 -21.00 -1.10 -10.97
N SER A 4 -20.30 -0.25 -10.23
CA SER A 4 -19.61 0.90 -10.80
C SER A 4 -18.17 0.53 -11.13
N THR A 5 -17.88 0.42 -12.42
CA THR A 5 -16.53 0.54 -12.98
C THR A 5 -16.11 2.00 -12.85
N ALA A 6 -15.10 2.30 -12.03
CA ALA A 6 -14.66 3.67 -11.80
C ALA A 6 -13.65 4.12 -12.87
N THR A 7 -14.09 5.03 -13.74
CA THR A 7 -13.25 5.78 -14.68
C THR A 7 -12.51 6.92 -13.96
N LYS A 8 -11.22 7.03 -14.26
CA LYS A 8 -10.20 7.97 -13.76
C LYS A 8 -10.62 9.46 -13.90
N TRP A 9 -10.57 10.23 -12.80
CA TRP A 9 -10.61 11.70 -12.82
C TRP A 9 -9.44 12.29 -12.00
N ILE A 10 -8.73 13.25 -12.59
CA ILE A 10 -7.58 13.96 -12.02
C ILE A 10 -8.07 15.31 -11.46
N VAL A 11 -7.75 15.63 -10.20
CA VAL A 11 -7.94 16.95 -9.56
C VAL A 11 -6.55 17.51 -9.19
N PRO A 12 -6.24 18.82 -9.33
CA PRO A 12 -4.86 19.34 -9.23
C PRO A 12 -4.22 19.17 -7.84
N GLY A 13 -2.96 18.70 -7.82
CA GLY A 13 -2.12 18.56 -6.60
C GLY A 13 -1.20 17.32 -6.53
N PHE A 14 -0.80 16.70 -7.66
CA PHE A 14 -0.16 15.37 -7.68
C PHE A 14 1.38 15.39 -7.70
N THR A 15 2.02 14.34 -7.14
CA THR A 15 2.92 13.47 -7.94
C THR A 15 3.06 12.04 -7.36
N TYR A 16 2.63 11.04 -8.16
CA TYR A 16 2.68 9.55 -8.10
C TYR A 16 2.34 8.79 -6.79
N LEU A 17 1.28 7.98 -6.67
CA LEU A 17 0.11 7.70 -7.52
C LEU A 17 -1.04 7.21 -6.60
N GLY A 18 -1.88 8.16 -6.17
CA GLY A 18 -3.07 7.88 -5.35
C GLY A 18 -4.10 7.02 -6.07
N MET A 19 -4.04 5.70 -5.83
CA MET A 19 -5.20 4.85 -5.99
C MET A 19 -6.10 5.03 -4.78
N ARG A 20 -7.32 5.53 -5.00
CA ARG A 20 -8.40 5.41 -4.02
C ARG A 20 -8.80 3.93 -4.00
N PHE A 21 -8.30 3.20 -3.00
CA PHE A 21 -8.63 1.80 -2.85
C PHE A 21 -10.06 1.62 -2.34
N VAL A 22 -10.83 0.82 -3.08
CA VAL A 22 -11.95 0.03 -2.56
C VAL A 22 -11.72 -1.38 -3.10
N ASN A 23 -10.94 -2.19 -2.37
CA ASN A 23 -10.56 -3.58 -2.66
C ASN A 23 -9.73 -3.82 -3.93
N GLY A 24 -8.60 -4.54 -3.82
CA GLY A 24 -7.84 -5.05 -4.97
C GLY A 24 -6.32 -5.14 -4.76
N GLN A 25 -5.58 -5.19 -5.88
CA GLN A 25 -4.12 -5.26 -5.95
C GLN A 25 -3.53 -4.02 -6.67
N THR A 26 -2.40 -3.51 -6.20
CA THR A 26 -1.63 -2.41 -6.82
C THR A 26 -0.15 -2.71 -6.85
N LEU A 27 0.53 -2.33 -7.95
CA LEU A 27 1.98 -2.44 -8.09
C LEU A 27 2.70 -1.25 -7.45
N PHE A 28 3.78 -1.53 -6.75
CA PHE A 28 4.73 -0.59 -6.18
C PHE A 28 6.09 -0.75 -6.86
N HIS A 29 6.56 0.37 -7.38
CA HIS A 29 7.85 0.52 -8.05
C HIS A 29 8.69 1.49 -7.20
N PRO A 30 9.31 1.02 -6.10
CA PRO A 30 10.31 1.82 -5.42
C PRO A 30 11.46 2.05 -6.42
N GLY A 31 11.68 3.29 -6.80
CA GLY A 31 12.59 3.62 -7.89
C GLY A 31 14.03 3.13 -7.68
N PRO A 32 14.83 3.09 -8.75
CA PRO A 32 16.16 2.49 -8.74
C PRO A 32 17.20 3.24 -7.89
N ASN A 33 16.88 4.43 -7.36
CA ASN A 33 17.80 5.26 -6.60
C ASN A 33 17.44 5.37 -5.11
N GLY A 34 16.61 4.47 -4.59
CA GLY A 34 16.16 4.52 -3.20
C GLY A 34 14.84 5.25 -2.99
N GLU A 35 14.08 5.51 -4.06
CA GLU A 35 12.76 6.07 -3.94
C GLU A 35 11.80 5.07 -3.27
N THR A 36 10.93 5.57 -2.40
CA THR A 36 9.89 4.76 -1.75
C THR A 36 8.60 4.85 -2.55
N ALA A 37 7.82 3.77 -2.54
CA ALA A 37 6.48 3.73 -3.11
C ALA A 37 5.47 3.43 -2.00
N GLY A 38 4.26 3.99 -2.07
CA GLY A 38 3.27 3.72 -1.04
C GLY A 38 1.86 4.14 -1.38
N VAL A 39 0.93 3.64 -0.56
CA VAL A 39 -0.50 3.94 -0.59
C VAL A 39 -0.92 4.44 0.78
N THR A 40 -1.82 5.42 0.78
CA THR A 40 -2.39 5.99 2.00
C THR A 40 -3.90 5.87 1.97
N PHE A 41 -4.48 5.22 2.97
CA PHE A 41 -5.90 5.31 3.27
C PHE A 41 -6.18 6.58 4.05
N ILE A 42 -7.21 7.32 3.68
CA ILE A 42 -7.70 8.51 4.39
C ILE A 42 -9.11 8.23 4.89
N ALA A 43 -9.32 8.30 6.19
CA ALA A 43 -10.60 7.98 6.81
C ALA A 43 -11.68 8.99 6.37
N PRO A 44 -12.76 8.55 5.71
CA PRO A 44 -13.81 9.46 5.25
C PRO A 44 -14.71 9.96 6.41
N ARG A 45 -14.71 9.25 7.54
CA ARG A 45 -15.49 9.50 8.74
C ARG A 45 -14.85 8.79 9.93
N ASP A 46 -15.28 9.14 11.13
CA ASP A 46 -14.81 8.49 12.35
C ASP A 46 -15.26 7.02 12.40
N GLY A 47 -14.37 6.14 12.84
CA GLY A 47 -14.68 4.71 12.98
C GLY A 47 -13.47 3.84 13.27
N ASP A 48 -13.75 2.59 13.57
CA ASP A 48 -12.74 1.53 13.62
C ASP A 48 -12.63 0.89 12.24
N TYR A 49 -11.41 0.83 11.73
CA TYR A 49 -11.11 0.29 10.41
C TYR A 49 -10.20 -0.93 10.57
N ARG A 50 -10.63 -2.05 10.01
CA ARG A 50 -9.85 -3.28 9.89
C ARG A 50 -9.15 -3.28 8.53
N PHE A 51 -7.84 -3.45 8.56
CA PHE A 51 -6.97 -3.54 7.39
C PHE A 51 -6.45 -4.97 7.32
N VAL A 52 -6.65 -5.65 6.19
CA VAL A 52 -6.14 -7.00 5.94
C VAL A 52 -5.56 -7.04 4.54
N GLY A 53 -4.40 -7.65 4.38
CA GLY A 53 -3.75 -7.72 3.09
C GLY A 53 -2.38 -8.36 3.14
N LYS A 54 -1.63 -8.14 2.07
CA LYS A 54 -0.24 -8.61 1.95
C LYS A 54 0.55 -7.75 0.98
N PHE A 55 1.84 -7.64 1.22
CA PHE A 55 2.80 -7.26 0.19
C PHE A 55 3.24 -8.52 -0.55
N GLN A 56 3.51 -8.41 -1.84
CA GLN A 56 3.97 -9.52 -2.65
C GLN A 56 5.14 -9.06 -3.50
N ILE A 57 6.12 -9.93 -3.68
CA ILE A 57 7.23 -9.70 -4.59
C ILE A 57 7.41 -10.90 -5.51
N THR A 58 7.44 -10.66 -6.82
CA THR A 58 7.58 -11.72 -7.83
C THR A 58 9.02 -11.95 -8.26
N ALA A 59 9.90 -10.99 -7.97
CA ALA A 59 11.33 -11.08 -8.18
C ALA A 59 12.06 -11.48 -6.89
N ARG A 60 13.18 -12.20 -7.04
CA ARG A 60 14.13 -12.37 -5.93
C ARG A 60 14.97 -11.11 -5.82
N CYS A 61 14.91 -10.46 -4.67
CA CYS A 61 15.76 -9.32 -4.38
C CYS A 61 16.93 -9.74 -3.51
N GLY A 62 18.11 -9.17 -3.75
CA GLY A 62 19.31 -9.48 -2.98
C GLY A 62 19.17 -9.00 -1.54
N ASN A 63 18.93 -7.70 -1.35
CA ASN A 63 18.76 -7.11 -0.01
C ASN A 63 17.29 -7.07 0.44
N GLY A 64 16.35 -7.48 -0.43
CA GLY A 64 14.91 -7.40 -0.18
C GLY A 64 14.36 -5.98 -0.26
N ILE A 65 13.06 -5.82 0.02
CA ILE A 65 12.43 -4.53 0.33
C ILE A 65 12.11 -4.45 1.83
N ILE A 66 11.98 -3.23 2.35
CA ILE A 66 11.31 -3.00 3.64
C ILE A 66 9.87 -2.58 3.36
N ALA A 67 8.93 -3.44 3.71
CA ALA A 67 7.52 -3.12 3.69
C ALA A 67 7.08 -2.58 5.05
N GLU A 68 6.26 -1.54 5.04
CA GLU A 68 5.67 -0.93 6.22
C GLU A 68 4.15 -0.91 6.11
N ALA A 69 3.46 -1.45 7.10
CA ALA A 69 2.02 -1.30 7.27
C ALA A 69 1.75 -0.52 8.56
N ASN A 70 1.38 0.76 8.40
CA ASN A 70 1.01 1.66 9.49
C ASN A 70 2.06 1.69 10.63
N GLY A 71 3.33 1.92 10.28
CA GLY A 71 4.46 1.98 11.21
C GLY A 71 5.08 0.64 11.59
N ILE A 72 4.48 -0.50 11.21
CA ILE A 72 5.06 -1.83 11.43
C ILE A 72 5.90 -2.19 10.20
N ARG A 73 7.23 -2.26 10.37
CA ARG A 73 8.19 -2.56 9.31
C ARG A 73 8.63 -4.01 9.35
N ALA A 74 8.71 -4.65 8.18
CA ALA A 74 9.28 -5.98 8.03
C ALA A 74 9.98 -6.15 6.67
N PRO A 75 11.06 -6.96 6.60
CA PRO A 75 11.73 -7.25 5.35
C PRO A 75 10.92 -8.25 4.51
N LEU A 76 10.96 -8.08 3.19
CA LEU A 76 10.43 -9.03 2.21
C LEU A 76 11.50 -9.29 1.14
N VAL A 77 11.96 -10.54 1.02
CA VAL A 77 13.08 -10.93 0.14
C VAL A 77 12.59 -11.81 -1.03
N ASP A 78 11.59 -12.66 -0.78
CA ASP A 78 10.76 -13.32 -1.79
C ASP A 78 9.34 -13.55 -1.25
N GLY A 79 8.36 -13.74 -2.15
CA GLY A 79 7.04 -14.24 -1.80
C GLY A 79 6.08 -13.18 -1.23
N ASP A 80 5.31 -13.59 -0.23
CA ASP A 80 4.22 -12.80 0.35
C ASP A 80 4.52 -12.42 1.81
N LEU A 81 4.27 -11.16 2.18
CA LEU A 81 4.32 -10.66 3.55
C LEU A 81 2.90 -10.19 3.98
N PRO A 82 2.16 -11.01 4.75
CA PRO A 82 0.81 -10.66 5.18
C PRO A 82 0.80 -9.63 6.31
N PHE A 83 -0.30 -8.86 6.39
CA PHE A 83 -0.59 -7.96 7.50
C PHE A 83 -2.09 -8.00 7.86
N SER A 84 -2.39 -7.76 9.14
CA SER A 84 -3.75 -7.58 9.63
C SER A 84 -3.74 -6.73 10.90
N PHE A 85 -4.47 -5.62 10.89
CA PHE A 85 -4.61 -4.76 12.07
C PHE A 85 -5.93 -4.00 12.07
N THR A 86 -6.34 -3.52 13.25
CA THR A 86 -7.45 -2.58 13.39
C THR A 86 -6.92 -1.25 13.91
N LYS A 87 -7.42 -0.14 13.37
CA LYS A 87 -7.06 1.21 13.82
C LYS A 87 -8.33 2.07 13.92
N ARG A 88 -8.50 2.71 15.07
CA ARG A 88 -9.47 3.80 15.23
C ARG A 88 -8.94 5.02 14.49
N LEU A 89 -9.74 5.59 13.58
CA LEU A 89 -9.38 6.78 12.82
C LEU A 89 -10.53 7.79 12.88
N SER A 90 -10.17 9.05 13.06
CA SER A 90 -11.02 10.22 12.89
C SER A 90 -11.03 10.66 11.43
N ARG A 91 -12.04 11.41 11.00
CA ARG A 91 -12.14 11.93 9.63
C ARG A 91 -10.87 12.69 9.23
N GLY A 92 -10.25 12.26 8.14
CA GLY A 92 -9.02 12.83 7.60
C GLY A 92 -7.73 12.20 8.12
N GLU A 93 -7.79 11.41 9.20
CA GLU A 93 -6.62 10.63 9.65
C GLU A 93 -6.32 9.48 8.68
N THR A 94 -5.08 8.98 8.77
CA THR A 94 -4.54 8.09 7.75
C THR A 94 -3.97 6.78 8.29
N ALA A 95 -3.90 5.80 7.40
CA ALA A 95 -3.07 4.61 7.52
C ALA A 95 -2.22 4.49 6.25
N SER A 96 -0.92 4.29 6.41
CA SER A 96 0.05 4.22 5.31
C SER A 96 0.53 2.80 5.08
N PHE A 97 0.85 2.50 3.82
CA PHE A 97 1.46 1.26 3.37
C PHE A 97 2.60 1.64 2.44
N VAL A 98 3.84 1.35 2.82
CA VAL A 98 5.04 1.84 2.13
C VAL A 98 5.97 0.69 1.83
N VAL A 99 6.65 0.75 0.70
CA VAL A 99 7.79 -0.11 0.38
C VAL A 99 9.00 0.73 0.06
N ASP A 100 10.11 0.32 0.63
CA ASP A 100 11.43 0.91 0.49
C ASP A 100 12.32 -0.16 -0.17
N PRO A 101 13.09 0.16 -1.21
CA PRO A 101 13.88 -0.81 -1.94
C PRO A 101 15.04 -1.38 -1.12
N ASN A 102 15.26 -0.93 0.13
CA ASN A 102 16.31 -1.40 1.03
C ASN A 102 17.71 -1.37 0.37
N ARG A 103 17.96 -0.34 -0.45
CA ARG A 103 19.17 -0.17 -1.27
C ARG A 103 19.36 -1.25 -2.36
N ASP A 104 18.29 -1.90 -2.78
CA ASP A 104 18.26 -2.85 -3.89
C ASP A 104 17.53 -2.23 -5.10
N ALA A 105 18.30 -1.59 -5.98
CA ALA A 105 17.80 -0.95 -7.19
C ALA A 105 17.18 -1.93 -8.20
N GLY A 106 17.46 -3.23 -8.07
CA GLY A 106 16.89 -4.28 -8.92
C GLY A 106 15.49 -4.72 -8.47
N CYS A 107 15.02 -4.19 -7.34
CA CYS A 107 13.84 -4.65 -6.65
C CYS A 107 12.62 -3.78 -7.01
N ASP A 108 12.15 -3.90 -8.26
CA ASP A 108 11.10 -3.04 -8.85
C ASP A 108 9.74 -3.74 -9.05
N GLU A 109 9.55 -4.95 -8.52
CA GLU A 109 8.35 -5.76 -8.74
C GLU A 109 7.61 -6.08 -7.44
N THR A 110 7.21 -5.05 -6.70
CA THR A 110 6.39 -5.24 -5.50
C THR A 110 4.93 -4.97 -5.80
N SER A 111 4.02 -5.65 -5.12
CA SER A 111 2.61 -5.30 -5.11
C SER A 111 2.03 -5.33 -3.71
N ILE A 112 0.90 -4.66 -3.52
CA ILE A 112 0.09 -4.74 -2.32
C ILE A 112 -1.32 -5.18 -2.68
N GLU A 113 -1.82 -6.17 -1.94
CA GLU A 113 -3.24 -6.49 -1.85
C GLU A 113 -3.77 -5.91 -0.54
N LEU A 114 -4.86 -5.14 -0.59
CA LEU A 114 -5.42 -4.47 0.58
C LEU A 114 -6.96 -4.50 0.58
N THR A 115 -7.51 -4.98 1.68
CA THR A 115 -8.93 -4.89 2.03
C THR A 115 -9.08 -4.00 3.27
N VAL A 116 -10.05 -3.08 3.22
CA VAL A 116 -10.36 -2.16 4.33
C VAL A 116 -11.84 -2.23 4.66
N ASP A 117 -12.15 -2.72 5.86
CA ASP A 117 -13.53 -2.82 6.36
C ASP A 117 -13.72 -1.88 7.55
N ARG A 118 -14.78 -1.06 7.51
CA ARG A 118 -15.20 -0.32 8.70
C ARG A 118 -16.04 -1.24 9.59
N GLN A 119 -15.71 -1.30 10.86
CA GLN A 119 -16.48 -2.03 11.89
C GLN A 119 -17.63 -1.19 12.45
#